data_AF-A0A069A6A4-F1
#
_entry.id   AF-A0A069A6A4-F1
#
_cell.length_a   1.000
_cell.length_b   1.000
_cell.length_c   1.000
_cell.angle_alpha   90.00
_cell.angle_beta   90.00
_cell.angle_gamma   90.00
#
_symmetry.space_group_name_H-M   'P 1'
#
loop_
_entity.id
_entity.type
_entity.pdbx_description
1 polymer ?
#
loop_
_entity_poly.entity_id
_entity_poly.type
_entity_poly.pdbx_seq_one_letter_code
_entity_poly.pdbx_strand_id
1 'polypeptide(L)'
;MNVINVFNSNLKRNINKRIVFLVTLLFPIIIVVLGVLANYISKPSFNIGILDEYKNECILKESEKRTYENTIMALENTQGINTEIADFKTIKTDIITGKYSAVVCFNKNGFELYSIKDKNTNDTLKYLIETYKKDPVPVDISKLQENTLGVLQRIIAFIVLFLMITSTVTASMIIKDKNSGTFTRVLYSPQNIRGYVLGNMLYNFTITYFQYIVSISIIKLFNIDISMDYIDLILMGVWISALATSFGTFVSSLFNKEMHANLFSTCISLILSLIGGSFISVEKMPTMLQKISIISPTQWFISFVTYIEERDGSFFNMNYICILTFIIIILALLAMKFTQRSKYSSNRNY
;
A
#
# COMPACT_ATOMS: atom_id res chain seq x y z
N MET A 1 -11.61 3.51 37.77
CA MET A 1 -11.87 2.82 36.51
C MET A 1 -10.52 2.62 35.88
N ASN A 2 -9.93 1.47 36.20
CA ASN A 2 -8.65 1.07 35.64
C ASN A 2 -8.78 0.97 34.12
N VAL A 3 -7.68 1.20 33.40
CA VAL A 3 -7.58 1.04 31.92
C VAL A 3 -8.20 -0.28 31.48
N ILE A 4 -7.96 -1.35 32.26
CA ILE A 4 -8.49 -2.71 32.06
C ILE A 4 -10.02 -2.76 32.10
N ASN A 5 -10.67 -1.99 32.98
CA ASN A 5 -12.13 -2.00 33.08
C ASN A 5 -12.76 -1.37 31.84
N VAL A 6 -12.18 -0.28 31.32
CA VAL A 6 -12.63 0.38 30.09
C VAL A 6 -12.47 -0.57 28.89
N PHE A 7 -11.33 -1.24 28.81
CA PHE A 7 -11.07 -2.28 27.81
C PHE A 7 -12.14 -3.37 27.85
N ASN A 8 -12.36 -4.00 29.02
CA ASN A 8 -13.33 -5.08 29.19
C ASN A 8 -14.76 -4.64 28.88
N SER A 9 -15.14 -3.42 29.28
CA SER A 9 -16.46 -2.85 28.97
C SER A 9 -16.65 -2.66 27.46
N ASN A 10 -15.66 -2.13 26.74
CA ASN A 10 -15.74 -1.97 25.30
C ASN A 10 -15.78 -3.29 24.54
N LEU A 11 -14.93 -4.24 24.95
CA LEU A 11 -14.92 -5.59 24.40
C LEU A 11 -16.29 -6.26 24.56
N LYS A 12 -16.84 -6.27 25.77
CA LYS A 12 -18.16 -6.84 26.05
C LYS A 12 -19.28 -6.14 25.28
N ARG A 13 -19.22 -4.81 25.18
CA ARG A 13 -20.22 -4.01 24.44
C ARG A 13 -20.25 -4.35 22.95
N ASN A 14 -19.08 -4.54 22.33
CA ASN A 14 -19.02 -4.90 20.91
C ASN A 14 -19.35 -6.37 20.68
N ILE A 15 -18.86 -7.30 21.51
CA ILE A 15 -19.22 -8.73 21.41
C ILE A 15 -20.73 -8.94 21.51
N ASN A 16 -21.43 -8.17 22.36
CA ASN A 16 -22.88 -8.23 22.46
C ASN A 16 -23.60 -7.78 21.16
N LYS A 17 -22.97 -6.93 20.35
CA LYS A 17 -23.45 -6.54 19.01
C LYS A 17 -22.78 -7.41 17.94
N ARG A 18 -23.02 -8.73 17.98
CA ARG A 18 -22.32 -9.75 17.17
C ARG A 18 -22.16 -9.39 15.69
N ILE A 19 -23.22 -8.93 15.02
CA ILE A 19 -23.18 -8.56 13.59
C ILE A 19 -22.25 -7.37 13.36
N VAL A 20 -22.42 -6.29 14.14
CA VAL A 20 -21.59 -5.08 13.99
C VAL A 20 -20.12 -5.37 14.29
N PHE A 21 -19.85 -6.20 15.31
CA PHE A 21 -18.51 -6.62 15.65
C PHE A 21 -17.86 -7.45 14.54
N LEU A 22 -18.57 -8.45 14.01
CA LEU A 22 -18.09 -9.26 12.89
C LEU A 22 -17.83 -8.40 11.64
N VAL A 23 -18.75 -7.50 11.29
CA VAL A 23 -18.56 -6.59 10.14
C VAL A 23 -17.35 -5.68 10.36
N THR A 24 -17.21 -5.08 11.55
CA THR A 24 -16.07 -4.20 11.88
C THR A 24 -14.73 -4.94 11.84
N LEU A 25 -14.75 -6.24 12.16
CA LEU A 25 -13.55 -7.07 12.21
C LEU A 25 -13.19 -7.64 10.82
N LEU A 26 -14.17 -8.13 10.06
CA LEU A 26 -13.95 -8.79 8.76
C LEU A 26 -13.82 -7.81 7.59
N PHE A 27 -14.58 -6.72 7.57
CA PHE A 27 -14.56 -5.77 6.44
C PHE A 27 -13.16 -5.20 6.15
N PRO A 28 -12.36 -4.79 7.16
CA PRO A 28 -10.98 -4.36 6.96
C PRO A 28 -10.09 -5.44 6.34
N ILE A 29 -10.23 -6.67 6.84
CA ILE A 29 -9.43 -7.82 6.41
C ILE A 29 -9.73 -8.12 4.94
N ILE A 30 -11.01 -8.14 4.56
CA ILE A 30 -11.45 -8.37 3.18
C ILE A 30 -10.88 -7.30 2.26
N ILE A 31 -10.91 -6.03 2.66
CA ILE A 31 -10.40 -4.93 1.83
C ILE A 31 -8.87 -5.02 1.67
N VAL A 32 -8.13 -5.33 2.75
CA VAL A 32 -6.68 -5.53 2.69
C VAL A 32 -6.36 -6.70 1.74
N VAL A 33 -7.03 -7.83 1.90
CA VAL A 33 -6.81 -9.02 1.07
C VAL A 33 -7.18 -8.76 -0.38
N LEU A 34 -8.29 -8.07 -0.66
CA LEU A 34 -8.67 -7.66 -2.01
C LEU A 34 -7.64 -6.71 -2.64
N GLY A 35 -7.16 -5.72 -1.88
CA GLY A 35 -6.13 -4.79 -2.36
C GLY A 35 -4.83 -5.50 -2.72
N VAL A 36 -4.41 -6.48 -1.89
CA VAL A 36 -3.21 -7.29 -2.14
C VAL A 36 -3.41 -8.24 -3.32
N LEU A 37 -4.53 -8.94 -3.40
CA LEU A 37 -4.86 -9.84 -4.51
C LEU A 37 -4.99 -9.10 -5.83
N ALA A 38 -5.68 -7.96 -5.86
CA ALA A 38 -5.79 -7.13 -7.06
C ALA A 38 -4.41 -6.73 -7.58
N ASN A 39 -3.46 -6.46 -6.69
CA ASN A 39 -2.08 -6.13 -7.05
C ASN A 39 -1.31 -7.36 -7.55
N TYR A 40 -1.42 -8.50 -6.87
CA TYR A 40 -0.77 -9.74 -7.28
C TYR A 40 -1.26 -10.25 -8.65
N ILE A 41 -2.57 -10.12 -8.91
CA ILE A 41 -3.18 -10.47 -10.20
C ILE A 41 -2.76 -9.45 -11.28
N SER A 42 -2.57 -8.19 -10.91
CA SER A 42 -2.05 -7.14 -11.78
C SER A 42 -0.54 -7.27 -11.97
N LYS A 43 -0.08 -8.39 -12.56
CA LYS A 43 1.28 -8.49 -13.08
C LYS A 43 1.46 -7.37 -14.12
N PRO A 44 2.54 -6.57 -14.07
CA PRO A 44 2.79 -5.57 -15.10
C PRO A 44 3.03 -6.28 -16.43
N SER A 45 2.05 -6.26 -17.33
CA SER A 45 2.18 -6.79 -18.68
C SER A 45 2.58 -5.68 -19.65
N PHE A 46 3.68 -5.85 -20.37
CA PHE A 46 4.04 -5.01 -21.50
C PHE A 46 3.31 -5.51 -22.74
N ASN A 47 2.33 -4.74 -23.22
CA ASN A 47 1.79 -4.96 -24.55
C ASN A 47 2.80 -4.43 -25.57
N ILE A 48 3.48 -5.31 -26.29
CA ILE A 48 4.43 -4.96 -27.33
C ILE A 48 3.75 -5.14 -28.69
N GLY A 49 3.64 -4.05 -29.44
CA GLY A 49 3.22 -4.12 -30.82
C GLY A 49 4.37 -4.63 -31.69
N ILE A 50 4.15 -5.70 -32.45
CA ILE A 50 5.09 -6.17 -33.46
C ILE A 50 4.57 -5.68 -34.80
N LEU A 51 5.35 -4.86 -35.48
CA LEU A 51 5.04 -4.50 -36.85
C LEU A 51 5.37 -5.69 -37.74
N ASP A 52 4.32 -6.32 -38.23
CA ASP A 52 4.42 -7.32 -39.28
C ASP A 52 4.52 -6.59 -40.64
N GLU A 53 5.75 -6.31 -41.08
CA GLU A 53 6.03 -5.76 -42.41
C GLU A 53 5.77 -6.76 -43.56
N TYR A 54 5.34 -8.01 -43.31
CA TYR A 54 5.11 -9.00 -44.39
C TYR A 54 4.03 -8.55 -45.37
N LYS A 55 3.14 -7.62 -44.99
CA LYS A 55 2.06 -7.15 -45.85
C LYS A 55 2.43 -6.02 -46.82
N ASN A 56 3.55 -5.29 -46.66
CA ASN A 56 3.82 -4.08 -47.46
C ASN A 56 5.32 -3.74 -47.71
N GLU A 57 6.15 -4.72 -48.09
CA GLU A 57 7.56 -4.56 -48.54
C GLU A 57 8.64 -4.55 -47.43
N CYS A 58 9.26 -5.70 -47.17
CA CYS A 58 10.65 -5.76 -46.71
C CYS A 58 11.33 -7.08 -47.11
N ILE A 59 12.31 -7.00 -48.02
CA ILE A 59 13.09 -8.14 -48.52
C ILE A 59 14.17 -8.49 -47.47
N LEU A 60 13.92 -9.50 -46.63
CA LEU A 60 14.92 -10.06 -45.71
C LEU A 60 15.44 -11.41 -46.23
N LYS A 61 16.70 -11.76 -45.92
CA LYS A 61 17.26 -13.08 -46.28
C LYS A 61 16.65 -14.16 -45.38
N GLU A 62 16.50 -15.38 -45.90
CA GLU A 62 15.82 -16.51 -45.21
C GLU A 62 16.45 -16.86 -43.84
N SER A 63 17.74 -16.58 -43.66
CA SER A 63 18.47 -16.72 -42.38
C SER A 63 18.08 -15.66 -41.33
N GLU A 64 17.78 -14.44 -41.76
CA GLU A 64 17.39 -13.33 -40.88
C GLU A 64 15.94 -13.53 -40.42
N LYS A 65 15.06 -14.01 -41.33
CA LYS A 65 13.67 -14.36 -41.04
C LYS A 65 13.55 -15.33 -39.85
N ARG A 66 14.36 -16.40 -39.82
CA ARG A 66 14.39 -17.36 -38.69
C ARG A 66 14.83 -16.71 -37.38
N THR A 67 15.76 -15.78 -37.43
CA THR A 67 16.26 -15.08 -36.23
C THR A 67 15.16 -14.17 -35.65
N TYR A 68 14.37 -13.51 -36.51
CA TYR A 68 13.24 -12.68 -36.09
C TYR A 68 12.08 -13.51 -35.54
N GLU A 69 11.71 -14.60 -36.20
CA GLU A 69 10.67 -15.52 -35.71
C GLU A 69 11.04 -16.09 -34.34
N ASN A 70 12.31 -16.46 -34.12
CA ASN A 70 12.79 -16.92 -32.81
C ASN A 70 12.77 -15.82 -31.73
N THR A 71 13.04 -14.57 -32.11
CA THR A 71 12.97 -13.41 -31.20
C THR A 71 11.53 -13.13 -30.80
N ILE A 72 10.59 -13.22 -31.75
CA ILE A 72 9.15 -13.05 -31.51
C ILE A 72 8.63 -14.18 -30.62
N MET A 73 9.01 -15.43 -30.89
CA MET A 73 8.67 -16.57 -30.02
C MET A 73 9.25 -16.44 -28.61
N ALA A 74 10.47 -15.90 -28.47
CA ALA A 74 11.05 -15.62 -27.15
C ALA A 74 10.25 -14.54 -26.41
N LEU A 75 9.84 -13.46 -27.10
CA LEU A 75 8.99 -12.40 -26.54
C LEU A 75 7.62 -12.94 -26.10
N GLU A 76 6.97 -13.75 -26.94
CA GLU A 76 5.68 -14.40 -26.65
C GLU A 76 5.75 -15.35 -25.46
N ASN A 77 6.85 -16.08 -25.33
CA ASN A 77 7.05 -17.02 -24.22
C ASN A 77 7.57 -16.35 -22.94
N THR A 78 7.88 -15.05 -22.97
CA THR A 78 8.34 -14.34 -21.78
C THR A 78 7.15 -13.93 -20.91
N GLN A 79 7.12 -14.38 -19.65
CA GLN A 79 6.06 -13.98 -18.71
C GLN A 79 6.03 -12.46 -18.52
N GLY A 80 4.85 -11.84 -18.75
CA GLY A 80 4.66 -10.40 -18.61
C GLY A 80 4.86 -9.60 -19.90
N ILE A 81 5.07 -10.24 -21.05
CA ILE A 81 4.94 -9.60 -22.37
C ILE A 81 3.74 -10.18 -23.08
N ASN A 82 2.85 -9.30 -23.57
CA ASN A 82 1.82 -9.67 -24.53
C ASN A 82 2.24 -9.07 -25.87
N THR A 83 2.39 -9.90 -26.90
CA THR A 83 2.68 -9.41 -28.25
C THR A 83 1.39 -9.35 -29.06
N GLU A 84 1.20 -8.27 -29.81
CA GLU A 84 0.11 -8.16 -30.78
C GLU A 84 0.65 -7.55 -32.09
N ILE A 85 0.04 -7.90 -33.22
CA ILE A 85 0.43 -7.33 -34.51
C ILE A 85 -0.06 -5.87 -34.57
N ALA A 86 0.87 -4.93 -34.74
CA ALA A 86 0.60 -3.51 -34.85
C ALA A 86 0.38 -3.08 -36.31
N ASP A 87 -0.50 -2.10 -36.54
CA ASP A 87 -0.71 -1.49 -37.86
C ASP A 87 0.16 -0.24 -38.01
N PHE A 88 0.91 -0.16 -39.12
CA PHE A 88 1.80 0.96 -39.43
C PHE A 88 1.10 2.33 -39.42
N LYS A 89 -0.17 2.38 -39.85
CA LYS A 89 -0.93 3.64 -39.93
C LYS A 89 -1.32 4.18 -38.57
N THR A 90 -1.48 3.30 -37.58
CA THR A 90 -1.97 3.68 -36.25
C THR A 90 -0.87 3.73 -35.19
N ILE A 91 0.39 3.39 -35.50
CA ILE A 91 1.52 3.35 -34.53
C ILE A 91 1.50 4.55 -33.58
N LYS A 92 1.48 5.78 -34.10
CA LYS A 92 1.52 6.98 -33.27
C LYS A 92 0.30 7.08 -32.36
N THR A 93 -0.89 6.80 -32.89
CA THR A 93 -2.15 6.82 -32.15
C THR A 93 -2.19 5.72 -31.10
N ASP A 94 -1.77 4.50 -31.44
CA ASP A 94 -1.79 3.32 -30.57
C ASP A 94 -0.81 3.44 -29.40
N ILE A 95 0.34 4.08 -29.61
CA ILE A 95 1.29 4.34 -28.52
C ILE A 95 0.78 5.50 -27.64
N ILE A 96 0.21 6.56 -28.21
CA ILE A 96 -0.34 7.70 -27.43
C ILE A 96 -1.56 7.26 -26.61
N THR A 97 -2.40 6.39 -27.15
CA THR A 97 -3.59 5.86 -26.47
C THR A 97 -3.25 4.77 -25.44
N GLY A 98 -1.99 4.36 -25.35
CA GLY A 98 -1.53 3.35 -24.39
C GLY A 98 -1.89 1.91 -24.75
N LYS A 99 -2.35 1.67 -25.98
CA LYS A 99 -2.63 0.31 -26.49
C LYS A 99 -1.37 -0.54 -26.50
N TYR A 100 -0.24 0.05 -26.94
CA TYR A 100 1.07 -0.57 -26.89
C TYR A 100 2.03 0.20 -25.99
N SER A 101 2.75 -0.51 -25.13
CA SER A 101 3.84 0.02 -24.31
C SER A 101 5.07 0.38 -25.14
N ALA A 102 5.32 -0.38 -26.20
CA ALA A 102 6.30 -0.10 -27.23
C ALA A 102 5.91 -0.84 -28.50
N VAL A 103 6.34 -0.33 -29.65
CA VAL A 103 6.20 -0.98 -30.95
C VAL A 103 7.60 -1.25 -31.49
N VAL A 104 7.87 -2.50 -31.86
CA VAL A 104 9.14 -2.94 -32.44
C VAL A 104 8.96 -3.11 -33.94
N CYS A 105 9.77 -2.39 -34.71
CA CYS A 105 9.88 -2.54 -36.16
C CYS A 105 11.22 -3.22 -36.49
N PHE A 106 11.19 -4.34 -37.20
CA PHE A 106 12.42 -5.04 -37.60
C PHE A 106 12.79 -4.65 -39.03
N ASN A 107 13.94 -3.98 -39.20
CA ASN A 107 14.41 -3.48 -40.50
C ASN A 107 15.68 -4.23 -40.94
N LYS A 108 16.06 -4.11 -42.22
CA LYS A 108 17.31 -4.68 -42.79
C LYS A 108 18.59 -4.35 -42.00
N ASN A 109 18.61 -3.23 -41.27
CA ASN A 109 19.77 -2.75 -40.51
C ASN A 109 19.67 -3.04 -38.99
N GLY A 110 18.61 -3.68 -38.50
CA GLY A 110 18.41 -3.91 -37.06
C GLY A 110 16.95 -3.89 -36.63
N PHE A 111 16.65 -3.12 -35.58
CA PHE A 111 15.28 -2.88 -35.11
C PHE A 111 15.14 -1.41 -34.69
N GLU A 112 13.94 -0.87 -34.87
CA GLU A 112 13.54 0.44 -34.39
C GLU A 112 12.49 0.24 -33.29
N LEU A 113 12.69 0.90 -32.15
CA LEU A 113 11.78 0.87 -31.02
C LEU A 113 11.03 2.21 -30.96
N TYR A 114 9.72 2.15 -31.18
CA TYR A 114 8.82 3.28 -30.98
C TYR A 114 8.15 3.15 -29.62
N SER A 115 8.52 3.98 -28.65
CA SER A 115 7.87 4.02 -27.34
C SER A 115 7.76 5.45 -26.81
N ILE A 116 6.69 5.72 -26.06
CA ILE A 116 6.44 6.99 -25.36
C ILE A 116 6.86 6.89 -23.89
N LYS A 117 7.35 5.73 -23.42
CA LYS A 117 7.77 5.54 -22.03
C LYS A 117 9.10 6.24 -21.72
N ASP A 118 9.40 6.34 -20.42
CA ASP A 118 10.64 6.93 -19.89
C ASP A 118 11.89 6.35 -20.56
N LYS A 119 12.93 7.18 -20.70
CA LYS A 119 14.20 6.85 -21.35
C LYS A 119 14.81 5.52 -20.86
N ASN A 120 14.80 5.30 -19.53
CA ASN A 120 15.29 4.05 -18.93
C ASN A 120 14.49 2.81 -19.39
N THR A 121 13.17 2.94 -19.55
CA THR A 121 12.32 1.82 -20.00
C THR A 121 12.61 1.47 -21.46
N ASN A 122 12.91 2.48 -22.27
CA ASN A 122 13.26 2.30 -23.69
C ASN A 122 14.62 1.63 -23.83
N ASP A 123 15.60 2.04 -23.02
CA ASP A 123 16.94 1.42 -23.01
C ASP A 123 16.87 -0.05 -22.53
N THR A 124 16.05 -0.35 -21.52
CA THR A 124 15.81 -1.73 -21.06
C THR A 124 15.14 -2.60 -22.13
N LEU A 125 14.10 -2.09 -22.80
CA LEU A 125 13.43 -2.80 -23.89
C LEU A 125 14.38 -3.04 -25.05
N LYS A 126 15.25 -2.06 -25.37
CA LYS A 126 16.28 -2.18 -26.39
C LYS A 126 17.28 -3.29 -26.04
N TYR A 127 17.76 -3.32 -24.80
CA TYR A 127 18.64 -4.38 -24.30
C TYR A 127 17.99 -5.77 -24.36
N LEU A 128 16.70 -5.88 -24.01
CA LEU A 128 15.93 -7.12 -24.08
C LEU A 128 15.88 -7.69 -25.50
N ILE A 129 15.54 -6.83 -26.48
CA ILE A 129 15.46 -7.21 -27.89
C ILE A 129 16.84 -7.58 -28.44
N GLU A 130 17.90 -6.85 -28.05
CA GLU A 130 19.28 -7.19 -28.43
C GLU A 130 19.75 -8.52 -27.82
N THR A 131 19.33 -8.82 -26.59
CA THR A 131 19.64 -10.09 -25.91
C THR A 131 18.96 -11.26 -26.61
N TYR A 132 17.66 -11.14 -26.89
CA TYR A 132 16.89 -12.17 -27.59
C TYR A 132 17.35 -12.40 -29.03
N LYS A 133 17.92 -11.38 -29.69
CA LYS A 133 18.54 -11.53 -31.00
C LYS A 133 19.83 -12.36 -30.96
N LYS A 134 20.58 -12.31 -29.85
CA LYS A 134 21.84 -13.07 -29.67
C LYS A 134 21.59 -14.48 -29.11
N ASP A 135 20.68 -14.60 -28.15
CA ASP A 135 20.30 -15.86 -27.52
C ASP A 135 18.80 -15.82 -27.14
N PRO A 136 17.93 -16.59 -27.83
CA PRO A 136 16.48 -16.54 -27.65
C PRO A 136 16.04 -17.34 -26.41
N VAL A 137 16.62 -17.04 -25.25
CA VAL A 137 16.21 -17.61 -23.96
C VAL A 137 15.31 -16.60 -23.26
N PRO A 138 14.07 -16.96 -22.86
CA PRO A 138 13.18 -16.04 -22.15
C PRO A 138 13.83 -15.59 -20.83
N VAL A 139 14.00 -14.28 -20.68
CA VAL A 139 14.58 -13.63 -19.50
C VAL A 139 13.45 -13.19 -18.59
N ASP A 140 13.61 -13.41 -17.29
CA ASP A 140 12.65 -12.93 -16.29
C ASP A 140 12.71 -11.39 -16.18
N ILE A 141 11.73 -10.71 -16.78
CA ILE A 141 11.65 -9.24 -16.87
C ILE A 141 11.48 -8.61 -15.49
N SER A 142 11.05 -9.39 -14.48
CA SER A 142 10.96 -8.91 -13.10
C SER A 142 12.27 -8.30 -12.59
N LYS A 143 13.43 -8.81 -13.02
CA LYS A 143 14.77 -8.27 -12.69
C LYS A 143 15.11 -6.98 -13.45
N LEU A 144 14.57 -6.80 -14.65
CA LEU A 144 14.73 -5.56 -15.43
C LEU A 144 13.79 -4.44 -14.94
N GLN A 145 12.88 -4.80 -14.04
CA GLN A 145 11.88 -3.93 -13.42
C GLN A 145 12.23 -3.61 -11.95
N GLU A 146 13.53 -3.53 -11.62
CA GLU A 146 14.09 -3.05 -10.33
C GLU A 146 13.44 -1.76 -9.79
N ASN A 147 12.69 -1.05 -10.63
CA ASN A 147 12.05 0.22 -10.34
C ASN A 147 10.58 0.14 -9.90
N THR A 148 10.01 -1.04 -9.63
CA THR A 148 8.67 -1.18 -9.04
C THR A 148 8.75 -1.61 -7.58
N LEU A 149 8.00 -0.95 -6.68
CA LEU A 149 7.85 -1.38 -5.28
C LEU A 149 7.69 -2.90 -5.22
N GLY A 150 8.52 -3.58 -4.45
CA GLY A 150 8.40 -5.01 -4.25
C GLY A 150 7.05 -5.38 -3.63
N VAL A 151 6.72 -6.67 -3.73
CA VAL A 151 5.42 -7.20 -3.34
C VAL A 151 5.14 -6.94 -1.85
N LEU A 152 6.15 -7.14 -1.00
CA LEU A 152 6.04 -6.94 0.44
C LEU A 152 5.83 -5.46 0.82
N GLN A 153 6.57 -4.53 0.21
CA GLN A 153 6.41 -3.10 0.46
C GLN A 153 4.99 -2.64 0.16
N ARG A 154 4.42 -3.09 -0.97
CA ARG A 154 3.04 -2.78 -1.37
C ARG A 154 2.04 -3.32 -0.36
N ILE A 155 2.19 -4.59 0.03
CA ILE A 155 1.35 -5.24 1.04
C ILE A 155 1.32 -4.41 2.32
N ILE A 156 2.49 -4.07 2.86
CA ILE A 156 2.61 -3.30 4.09
C ILE A 156 2.00 -1.91 3.94
N ALA A 157 2.22 -1.24 2.80
CA ALA A 157 1.65 0.08 2.55
C ALA A 157 0.10 0.08 2.55
N PHE A 158 -0.52 -0.93 1.91
CA PHE A 158 -1.98 -1.10 1.92
C PHE A 158 -2.50 -1.47 3.29
N ILE A 159 -1.81 -2.34 4.02
CA ILE A 159 -2.16 -2.69 5.40
C ILE A 159 -2.19 -1.43 6.28
N VAL A 160 -1.14 -0.59 6.21
CA VAL A 160 -1.10 0.66 7.00
C VAL A 160 -2.27 1.57 6.64
N LEU A 161 -2.55 1.77 5.34
CA LEU A 161 -3.67 2.58 4.86
C LEU A 161 -5.02 2.10 5.43
N PHE A 162 -5.34 0.82 5.29
CA PHE A 162 -6.64 0.30 5.71
C PHE A 162 -6.76 0.20 7.23
N LEU A 163 -5.68 -0.11 7.94
CA LEU A 163 -5.69 -0.09 9.40
C LEU A 163 -5.88 1.32 9.96
N MET A 164 -5.32 2.37 9.34
CA MET A 164 -5.59 3.75 9.73
C MET A 164 -7.09 4.10 9.60
N ILE A 165 -7.73 3.71 8.49
CA ILE A 165 -9.16 3.95 8.27
C ILE A 165 -10.01 3.22 9.32
N THR A 166 -9.70 1.96 9.56
CA THR A 166 -10.55 1.05 10.35
C THR A 166 -10.34 1.22 11.85
N SER A 167 -9.13 1.62 12.25
CA SER A 167 -8.85 2.15 13.58
C SER A 167 -9.73 3.36 13.91
N THR A 168 -9.96 4.29 12.98
CA THR A 168 -10.85 5.44 13.22
C THR A 168 -12.30 5.00 13.42
N VAL A 169 -12.77 4.00 12.68
CA VAL A 169 -14.12 3.43 12.87
C VAL A 169 -14.26 2.87 14.30
N THR A 170 -13.24 2.15 14.77
CA THR A 170 -13.23 1.58 16.13
C THR A 170 -13.09 2.67 17.19
N ALA A 171 -12.23 3.66 16.98
CA ALA A 171 -12.02 4.80 17.87
C ALA A 171 -13.22 5.76 17.94
N SER A 172 -14.08 5.78 16.91
CA SER A 172 -15.31 6.58 16.87
C SER A 172 -16.33 6.17 17.94
N MET A 173 -16.10 5.05 18.63
CA MET A 173 -16.78 4.68 19.87
C MET A 173 -16.63 5.76 20.96
N ILE A 174 -15.51 6.48 20.99
CA ILE A 174 -15.31 7.65 21.87
C ILE A 174 -16.32 8.75 21.53
N ILE A 175 -16.62 8.97 20.26
CA ILE A 175 -17.61 9.96 19.80
C ILE A 175 -19.02 9.52 20.22
N LYS A 176 -19.37 8.24 20.09
CA LYS A 176 -20.63 7.67 20.61
C LYS A 176 -20.79 7.91 22.10
N ASP A 177 -19.72 7.71 22.85
CA ASP A 177 -19.73 7.89 24.30
C ASP A 177 -19.91 9.36 24.69
N LYS A 178 -19.35 10.30 23.91
CA LYS A 178 -19.63 11.73 24.06
C LYS A 178 -21.10 12.05 23.79
N ASN A 179 -21.65 11.57 22.67
CA ASN A 179 -23.01 11.91 22.24
C ASN A 179 -24.10 11.27 23.10
N SER A 180 -23.83 10.11 23.70
CA SER A 180 -24.78 9.40 24.58
C SER A 180 -24.79 9.90 26.04
N GLY A 181 -23.99 10.93 26.37
CA GLY A 181 -23.84 11.43 27.74
C GLY A 181 -23.06 10.47 28.67
N THR A 182 -22.62 9.31 28.17
CA THR A 182 -21.79 8.36 28.91
C THR A 182 -20.44 8.99 29.30
N PHE A 183 -19.86 9.76 28.38
CA PHE A 183 -18.62 10.51 28.63
C PHE A 183 -18.79 11.54 29.76
N THR A 184 -19.96 12.20 29.83
CA THR A 184 -20.29 13.15 30.89
C THR A 184 -20.39 12.46 32.26
N ARG A 185 -20.97 11.25 32.31
CA ARG A 185 -20.99 10.45 33.56
C ARG A 185 -19.58 10.03 34.00
N VAL A 186 -18.72 9.65 33.06
CA VAL A 186 -17.30 9.33 33.35
C VAL A 186 -16.55 10.57 33.86
N LEU A 187 -16.86 11.75 33.32
CA LEU A 187 -16.27 13.03 33.75
C LEU A 187 -16.61 13.43 35.20
N TYR A 188 -17.79 13.05 35.69
CA TYR A 188 -18.23 13.30 37.07
C TYR A 188 -17.79 12.19 38.05
N SER A 189 -17.31 11.06 37.54
CA SER A 189 -16.65 10.06 38.38
C SER A 189 -15.26 10.56 38.80
N PRO A 190 -14.70 10.10 39.94
CA PRO A 190 -13.37 10.51 40.43
C PRO A 190 -12.21 9.97 39.58
N GLN A 191 -12.42 9.79 38.27
CA GLN A 191 -11.55 9.03 37.39
C GLN A 191 -10.79 9.93 36.42
N ASN A 192 -9.52 9.58 36.21
CA ASN A 192 -8.66 10.29 35.28
C ASN A 192 -9.10 10.02 33.83
N ILE A 193 -9.41 11.10 33.09
CA ILE A 193 -9.77 11.05 31.67
C ILE A 193 -8.69 10.37 30.81
N ARG A 194 -7.43 10.47 31.24
CA ARG A 194 -6.28 9.81 30.61
C ARG A 194 -6.44 8.28 30.64
N GLY A 195 -6.92 7.72 31.75
CA GLY A 195 -7.19 6.28 31.87
C GLY A 195 -8.32 5.80 30.95
N TYR A 196 -9.32 6.64 30.71
CA TYR A 196 -10.38 6.35 29.73
C TYR A 196 -9.86 6.34 28.29
N VAL A 197 -9.05 7.34 27.91
CA VAL A 197 -8.46 7.39 26.56
C VAL A 197 -7.51 6.22 26.35
N LEU A 198 -6.63 5.94 27.31
CA LEU A 198 -5.70 4.80 27.24
C LEU A 198 -6.43 3.45 27.17
N GLY A 199 -7.54 3.28 27.90
CA GLY A 199 -8.34 2.05 27.80
C GLY A 199 -9.00 1.85 26.44
N ASN A 200 -9.47 2.94 25.81
CA ASN A 200 -9.96 2.91 24.44
C ASN A 200 -8.84 2.67 23.43
N MET A 201 -7.67 3.28 23.60
CA MET A 201 -6.50 3.03 22.76
C MET A 201 -6.06 1.57 22.86
N LEU A 202 -6.00 1.00 24.06
CA LEU A 202 -5.64 -0.41 24.26
C LEU A 202 -6.64 -1.37 23.61
N TYR A 203 -7.94 -1.05 23.73
CA TYR A 203 -9.00 -1.79 23.04
C TYR A 203 -8.82 -1.73 21.52
N ASN A 204 -8.65 -0.53 20.98
CA ASN A 204 -8.47 -0.31 19.55
C ASN A 204 -7.21 -1.03 19.03
N PHE A 205 -6.09 -0.92 19.74
CA PHE A 205 -4.84 -1.63 19.44
C PHE A 205 -5.03 -3.14 19.35
N THR A 206 -5.79 -3.73 20.27
CA THR A 206 -6.04 -5.18 20.27
C THR A 206 -6.83 -5.59 19.04
N ILE A 207 -7.84 -4.81 18.65
CA ILE A 207 -8.64 -5.08 17.44
C ILE A 207 -7.80 -4.91 16.16
N THR A 208 -7.03 -3.83 16.04
CA THR A 208 -6.21 -3.57 14.84
C THR A 208 -5.05 -4.54 14.72
N TYR A 209 -4.42 -4.94 15.83
CA TYR A 209 -3.37 -5.95 15.84
C TYR A 209 -3.91 -7.34 15.45
N PHE A 210 -5.11 -7.69 15.92
CA PHE A 210 -5.78 -8.89 15.47
C PHE A 210 -6.08 -8.86 13.96
N GLN A 211 -6.61 -7.74 13.44
CA GLN A 211 -6.85 -7.56 12.00
C GLN A 211 -5.55 -7.68 11.18
N TYR A 212 -4.44 -7.15 11.68
CA TYR A 212 -3.12 -7.30 11.07
C TYR A 212 -2.69 -8.77 10.97
N ILE A 213 -2.72 -9.50 12.09
CA ILE A 213 -2.32 -10.93 12.13
C ILE A 213 -3.14 -11.76 11.15
N VAL A 214 -4.47 -11.56 11.13
CA VAL A 214 -5.33 -12.29 10.20
C VAL A 214 -5.00 -11.94 8.75
N SER A 215 -4.75 -10.67 8.45
CA SER A 215 -4.38 -10.23 7.10
C SER A 215 -3.09 -10.91 6.62
N ILE A 216 -2.03 -10.91 7.44
CA ILE A 216 -0.76 -11.59 7.12
C ILE A 216 -0.95 -13.10 6.97
N SER A 217 -1.77 -13.70 7.83
CA SER A 217 -2.04 -15.15 7.77
C SER A 217 -2.75 -15.55 6.47
N ILE A 218 -3.69 -14.73 5.99
CA ILE A 218 -4.38 -14.95 4.71
C ILE A 218 -3.41 -14.79 3.55
N ILE A 219 -2.57 -13.76 3.56
CA ILE A 219 -1.57 -13.53 2.50
C ILE A 219 -0.62 -14.74 2.39
N LYS A 220 -0.20 -15.30 3.53
CA LYS A 220 0.61 -16.52 3.56
C LYS A 220 -0.13 -17.74 2.98
N LEU A 221 -1.44 -17.85 3.20
CA LEU A 221 -2.27 -18.91 2.62
C LEU A 221 -2.33 -18.83 1.08
N PHE A 222 -2.18 -17.63 0.50
CA PHE A 222 -2.11 -17.43 -0.94
C PHE A 222 -0.73 -17.74 -1.55
N ASN A 223 0.22 -18.29 -0.78
CA ASN A 223 1.60 -18.60 -1.21
C ASN A 223 2.29 -17.41 -1.89
N ILE A 224 2.05 -16.20 -1.38
CA ILE A 224 2.80 -15.02 -1.81
C ILE A 224 4.18 -15.07 -1.13
N ASP A 225 5.24 -15.11 -1.92
CA ASP A 225 6.61 -15.10 -1.42
C ASP A 225 6.89 -13.77 -0.71
N ILE A 226 6.98 -13.84 0.62
CA ILE A 226 7.36 -12.72 1.48
C ILE A 226 8.83 -12.90 1.83
N SER A 227 9.68 -11.96 1.40
CA SER A 227 11.14 -12.00 1.57
C SER A 227 11.61 -11.76 3.02
N MET A 228 10.71 -11.74 4.00
CA MET A 228 10.95 -11.35 5.39
C MET A 228 10.53 -12.47 6.35
N ASP A 229 11.30 -12.67 7.43
CA ASP A 229 10.97 -13.69 8.41
C ASP A 229 9.64 -13.40 9.12
N TYR A 230 8.94 -14.48 9.48
CA TYR A 230 7.59 -14.39 10.04
C TYR A 230 7.57 -13.70 11.41
N ILE A 231 8.63 -13.86 12.19
CA ILE A 231 8.78 -13.22 13.50
C ILE A 231 8.87 -11.70 13.34
N ASP A 232 9.67 -11.24 12.39
CA ASP A 232 9.86 -9.82 12.13
C ASP A 232 8.57 -9.16 11.60
N LEU A 233 7.77 -9.87 10.81
CA LEU A 233 6.45 -9.40 10.39
C LEU A 233 5.49 -9.24 11.58
N ILE A 234 5.41 -10.25 12.47
CA ILE A 234 4.58 -10.17 13.69
C ILE A 234 5.01 -8.99 14.55
N LEU A 235 6.31 -8.79 14.68
CA LEU A 235 6.89 -7.71 15.46
C LEU A 235 6.55 -6.36 14.82
N MET A 236 6.72 -6.19 13.51
CA MET A 236 6.33 -4.98 12.78
C MET A 236 4.86 -4.63 12.95
N GLY A 237 4.00 -5.66 13.04
CA GLY A 237 2.58 -5.52 13.34
C GLY A 237 2.28 -4.66 14.58
N VAL A 238 3.16 -4.68 15.58
CA VAL A 238 3.02 -3.86 16.81
C VAL A 238 3.13 -2.37 16.50
N TRP A 239 4.10 -1.96 15.67
CA TRP A 239 4.26 -0.55 15.29
C TRP A 239 3.14 -0.11 14.36
N ILE A 240 2.74 -0.96 13.41
CA ILE A 240 1.64 -0.67 12.48
C ILE A 240 0.33 -0.48 13.24
N SER A 241 -0.03 -1.40 14.14
CA SER A 241 -1.27 -1.33 14.91
C SER A 241 -1.27 -0.19 15.91
N ALA A 242 -0.12 0.14 16.51
CA ALA A 242 0.04 1.30 17.39
C ALA A 242 -0.08 2.63 16.64
N LEU A 243 0.49 2.73 15.44
CA LEU A 243 0.35 3.89 14.57
C LEU A 243 -1.09 4.10 14.14
N ALA A 244 -1.73 3.05 13.60
CA ALA A 244 -3.13 3.09 13.22
C ALA A 244 -4.01 3.50 14.40
N THR A 245 -3.79 2.92 15.58
CA THR A 245 -4.52 3.24 16.82
C THR A 245 -4.37 4.70 17.23
N SER A 246 -3.15 5.21 17.24
CA SER A 246 -2.85 6.59 17.64
C SER A 246 -3.42 7.59 16.65
N PHE A 247 -3.31 7.30 15.36
CA PHE A 247 -3.94 8.09 14.30
C PHE A 247 -5.46 8.10 14.40
N GLY A 248 -6.11 6.93 14.51
CA GLY A 248 -7.56 6.84 14.54
C GLY A 248 -8.16 7.48 15.79
N THR A 249 -7.53 7.30 16.95
CA THR A 249 -7.96 7.98 18.18
C THR A 249 -7.72 9.49 18.14
N PHE A 250 -6.64 9.96 17.51
CA PHE A 250 -6.43 11.37 17.24
C PHE A 250 -7.56 11.92 16.38
N VAL A 251 -7.86 11.33 15.22
CA VAL A 251 -8.94 11.79 14.34
C VAL A 251 -10.29 11.78 15.06
N SER A 252 -10.64 10.70 15.75
CA SER A 252 -11.90 10.63 16.50
C SER A 252 -11.99 11.66 17.64
N SER A 253 -10.86 12.18 18.13
CA SER A 253 -10.84 13.23 19.14
C SER A 253 -11.14 14.64 18.58
N LEU A 254 -10.91 14.88 17.28
CA LEU A 254 -11.14 16.16 16.61
C LEU A 254 -12.61 16.43 16.30
N PHE A 255 -13.40 15.38 16.05
CA PHE A 255 -14.77 15.51 15.56
C PHE A 255 -15.81 15.07 16.59
N ASN A 256 -17.03 15.61 16.45
CA ASN A 256 -18.18 15.26 17.30
C ASN A 256 -19.21 14.34 16.62
N LYS A 257 -19.06 14.10 15.30
CA LYS A 257 -19.89 13.14 14.55
C LYS A 257 -18.99 12.09 13.91
N GLU A 258 -19.39 10.82 14.04
CA GLU A 258 -18.64 9.67 13.52
C GLU A 258 -18.41 9.75 12.02
N MET A 259 -19.44 10.14 11.27
CA MET A 259 -19.36 10.25 9.81
C MET A 259 -18.27 11.24 9.38
N HIS A 260 -18.14 12.39 10.05
CA HIS A 260 -17.10 13.38 9.73
C HIS A 260 -15.70 12.85 10.08
N ALA A 261 -15.56 12.17 11.22
CA ALA A 261 -14.29 11.55 11.61
C ALA A 261 -13.84 10.49 10.59
N ASN A 262 -14.76 9.60 10.19
CA ASN A 262 -14.48 8.52 9.26
C ASN A 262 -14.14 9.07 7.86
N LEU A 263 -14.92 10.02 7.33
CA LEU A 263 -14.62 10.63 6.03
C LEU A 263 -13.27 11.35 6.04
N PHE A 264 -12.98 12.14 7.08
CA PHE A 264 -11.70 12.83 7.22
C PHE A 264 -10.54 11.83 7.29
N SER A 265 -10.68 10.78 8.09
CA SER A 265 -9.70 9.70 8.21
C SER A 265 -9.43 9.04 6.86
N THR A 266 -10.46 8.71 6.10
CA THR A 266 -10.30 8.07 4.78
C THR A 266 -9.55 8.98 3.82
N CYS A 267 -9.96 10.26 3.70
CA CYS A 267 -9.30 11.20 2.82
C CYS A 267 -7.82 11.40 3.19
N ILE A 268 -7.52 11.65 4.47
CA ILE A 268 -6.14 11.92 4.87
C ILE A 268 -5.27 10.65 4.82
N SER A 269 -5.82 9.47 5.12
CA SER A 269 -5.07 8.21 5.02
C SER A 269 -4.73 7.90 3.57
N LEU A 270 -5.66 8.15 2.63
CA LEU A 270 -5.41 8.01 1.20
C LEU A 270 -4.31 8.97 0.71
N ILE A 271 -4.37 10.24 1.12
CA ILE A 271 -3.34 11.23 0.76
C ILE A 271 -1.98 10.83 1.32
N LEU A 272 -1.91 10.46 2.59
CA LEU A 272 -0.66 10.01 3.22
C LEU A 272 -0.12 8.74 2.55
N SER A 273 -0.99 7.79 2.22
CA SER A 273 -0.60 6.57 1.52
C SER A 273 -0.05 6.86 0.12
N LEU A 274 -0.74 7.72 -0.63
CA LEU A 274 -0.34 8.12 -1.99
C LEU A 274 1.02 8.81 -1.99
N ILE A 275 1.21 9.81 -1.15
CA ILE A 275 2.48 10.55 -1.04
C ILE A 275 3.58 9.66 -0.44
N GLY A 276 3.22 8.79 0.51
CA GLY A 276 4.17 7.89 1.15
C GLY A 276 4.60 6.71 0.27
N GLY A 277 4.11 6.62 -0.97
CA GLY A 277 4.61 5.70 -1.97
C GLY A 277 3.97 4.31 -1.95
N SER A 278 2.70 4.19 -1.57
CA SER A 278 1.98 2.90 -1.65
C SER A 278 1.68 2.46 -3.09
N PHE A 279 1.40 3.42 -3.97
CA PHE A 279 1.04 3.18 -5.38
C PHE A 279 2.21 3.39 -6.34
N ILE A 280 3.08 4.36 -6.04
CA ILE A 280 4.22 4.76 -6.88
C ILE A 280 5.44 4.79 -5.97
N SER A 281 6.56 4.20 -6.40
CA SER A 281 7.81 4.26 -5.62
C SER A 281 8.20 5.72 -5.38
N VAL A 282 8.60 6.06 -4.15
CA VAL A 282 8.96 7.43 -3.77
C VAL A 282 10.09 7.97 -4.66
N GLU A 283 11.01 7.11 -5.09
CA GLU A 283 12.13 7.45 -5.98
C GLU A 283 11.68 8.00 -7.34
N LYS A 284 10.48 7.63 -7.80
CA LYS A 284 9.90 8.11 -9.06
C LYS A 284 9.14 9.42 -8.93
N MET A 285 8.89 9.88 -7.71
CA MET A 285 8.15 11.13 -7.50
C MET A 285 9.05 12.34 -7.77
N PRO A 286 8.50 13.49 -8.19
CA PRO A 286 9.26 14.72 -8.30
C PRO A 286 9.84 15.14 -6.94
N THR A 287 10.96 15.88 -6.96
CA THR A 287 11.75 16.24 -5.76
C THR A 287 10.94 16.91 -4.64
N MET A 288 9.90 17.67 -4.99
CA MET A 288 8.99 18.28 -4.01
C MET A 288 8.16 17.22 -3.27
N LEU A 289 7.62 16.23 -3.98
CA LEU A 289 6.83 15.14 -3.39
C LEU A 289 7.70 14.22 -2.54
N GLN A 290 8.93 13.93 -2.98
CA GLN A 290 9.91 13.14 -2.20
C GLN A 290 10.25 13.77 -0.84
N LYS A 291 10.25 15.10 -0.75
CA LYS A 291 10.47 15.79 0.54
C LYS A 291 9.24 15.73 1.43
N ILE A 292 8.05 15.85 0.85
CA ILE A 292 6.79 15.83 1.61
C ILE A 292 6.44 14.41 2.07
N SER A 293 6.86 13.38 1.33
CA SER A 293 6.59 11.99 1.68
C SER A 293 7.15 11.62 3.05
N ILE A 294 8.21 12.30 3.52
CA ILE A 294 8.86 12.06 4.83
C ILE A 294 7.86 12.27 5.98
N ILE A 295 6.82 13.08 5.77
CA ILE A 295 5.75 13.28 6.76
C ILE A 295 4.84 12.04 6.86
N SER A 296 4.75 11.26 5.78
CA SER A 296 3.85 10.12 5.72
C SER A 296 4.41 8.93 6.51
N PRO A 297 3.64 8.38 7.47
CA PRO A 297 4.06 7.18 8.17
C PRO A 297 4.17 5.97 7.24
N THR A 298 3.42 5.93 6.14
CA THR A 298 3.49 4.81 5.19
C THR A 298 4.85 4.73 4.50
N GLN A 299 5.49 5.88 4.20
CA GLN A 299 6.85 5.87 3.63
C GLN A 299 7.84 5.22 4.58
N TRP A 300 7.77 5.53 5.87
CA TRP A 300 8.71 4.98 6.86
C TRP A 300 8.58 3.47 6.98
N PHE A 301 7.35 2.93 6.92
CA PHE A 301 7.14 1.48 6.88
C PHE A 301 7.67 0.85 5.59
N ILE A 302 7.41 1.46 4.43
CA ILE A 302 7.96 0.98 3.15
C ILE A 302 9.49 0.96 3.19
N SER A 303 10.11 2.05 3.64
CA SER A 303 11.56 2.20 3.71
C SER A 303 12.18 1.22 4.71
N PHE A 304 11.51 0.97 5.83
CA PHE A 304 11.95 0.00 6.82
C PHE A 304 11.88 -1.43 6.29
N VAL A 305 10.83 -1.78 5.56
CA VAL A 305 10.72 -3.08 4.88
C VAL A 305 11.79 -3.23 3.81
N THR A 306 11.98 -2.23 2.96
CA THR A 306 13.06 -2.23 1.96
C THR A 306 14.42 -2.42 2.62
N TYR A 307 14.68 -1.76 3.74
CA TYR A 307 15.93 -1.93 4.50
C TYR A 307 16.13 -3.36 5.03
N ILE A 308 15.05 -4.05 5.42
CA ILE A 308 15.13 -5.43 5.91
C ILE A 308 15.35 -6.41 4.74
N GLU A 309 14.70 -6.16 3.59
CA GLU A 309 14.88 -6.97 2.38
C GLU A 309 16.26 -6.77 1.74
N GLU A 310 16.80 -5.56 1.76
CA GLU A 310 18.12 -5.23 1.23
C GLU A 310 19.22 -5.49 2.29
N ARG A 311 19.83 -6.68 2.24
CA ARG A 311 21.08 -7.08 2.93
C ARG A 311 21.04 -7.22 4.46
N ASP A 312 20.75 -8.43 4.96
CA ASP A 312 20.95 -8.82 6.37
C ASP A 312 20.47 -7.75 7.38
N GLY A 313 19.44 -6.99 6.99
CA GLY A 313 18.98 -5.82 7.71
C GLY A 313 18.35 -6.27 9.01
N SER A 314 18.97 -5.95 10.14
CA SER A 314 18.38 -6.30 11.43
C SER A 314 17.07 -5.53 11.60
N PHE A 315 16.01 -6.26 12.00
CA PHE A 315 14.77 -5.65 12.44
C PHE A 315 15.02 -4.54 13.49
N PHE A 316 16.03 -4.70 14.34
CA PHE A 316 16.34 -3.77 15.42
C PHE A 316 17.12 -2.53 14.98
N ASN A 317 16.90 -2.06 13.75
CA ASN A 317 17.43 -0.77 13.33
C ASN A 317 16.81 0.36 14.16
N MET A 318 17.61 0.91 15.09
CA MET A 318 17.17 1.94 16.03
C MET A 318 16.60 3.17 15.33
N ASN A 319 17.10 3.55 14.15
CA ASN A 319 16.66 4.77 13.48
C ASN A 319 15.17 4.69 13.08
N TYR A 320 14.77 3.62 12.40
CA TYR A 320 13.38 3.44 11.98
C TYR A 320 12.44 3.24 13.17
N ILE A 321 12.85 2.45 14.16
CA ILE A 321 12.07 2.22 15.38
C ILE A 321 11.87 3.54 16.14
N CYS A 322 12.92 4.34 16.32
CA CYS A 322 12.82 5.63 17.00
C CYS A 322 11.90 6.61 16.28
N ILE A 323 11.99 6.69 14.94
CA ILE A 323 11.13 7.60 14.16
C ILE A 323 9.66 7.16 14.23
N LEU A 324 9.38 5.87 14.03
CA LEU A 324 8.02 5.34 14.08
C LEU A 324 7.41 5.51 15.49
N THR A 325 8.17 5.18 16.54
CA THR A 325 7.72 5.36 17.92
C THR A 325 7.49 6.83 18.26
N PHE A 326 8.34 7.73 17.77
CA PHE A 326 8.16 9.17 17.95
C PHE A 326 6.86 9.68 17.33
N ILE A 327 6.56 9.27 16.09
CA ILE A 327 5.29 9.59 15.40
C ILE A 327 4.09 9.07 16.21
N ILE A 328 4.16 7.81 16.68
CA ILE A 328 3.12 7.18 17.49
C ILE A 328 2.87 7.97 18.77
N ILE A 329 3.93 8.34 19.50
CA ILE A 329 3.85 9.07 20.76
C ILE A 329 3.24 10.46 20.55
N ILE A 330 3.66 11.19 19.51
CA ILE A 330 3.08 12.50 19.19
C ILE A 330 1.58 12.39 18.92
N LEU A 331 1.16 11.45 18.06
CA LEU A 331 -0.26 11.25 17.75
C LEU A 331 -1.07 10.88 19.00
N ALA A 332 -0.52 10.00 19.84
CA ALA A 332 -1.15 9.61 21.11
C ALA A 332 -1.31 10.80 22.07
N LEU A 333 -0.27 11.63 22.23
CA LEU A 333 -0.31 12.81 23.08
C LEU A 333 -1.30 13.86 22.57
N LEU A 334 -1.35 14.07 21.25
CA LEU A 334 -2.33 14.93 20.61
C LEU A 334 -3.76 14.43 20.86
N ALA A 335 -4.00 13.12 20.66
CA ALA A 335 -5.31 12.51 20.94
C ALA A 335 -5.75 12.74 22.40
N MET A 336 -4.84 12.59 23.36
CA MET A 336 -5.12 12.87 24.77
C MET A 336 -5.44 14.34 25.03
N LYS A 337 -4.67 15.28 24.45
CA LYS A 337 -4.85 16.72 24.63
C LYS A 337 -6.16 17.23 24.02
N PHE A 338 -6.51 16.77 22.82
CA PHE A 338 -7.76 17.16 22.15
C PHE A 338 -9.00 16.56 22.83
N THR A 339 -8.91 15.30 23.29
CA THR A 339 -9.99 14.69 24.08
C THR A 339 -10.22 15.43 25.40
N GLN A 340 -9.16 15.93 26.04
CA GLN A 340 -9.25 16.78 27.23
C GLN A 340 -9.88 18.15 26.94
N ARG A 341 -9.55 18.81 25.83
CA ARG A 341 -10.16 20.10 25.46
C ARG A 341 -11.66 20.00 25.20
N SER A 342 -12.12 18.89 24.63
CA SER A 342 -13.55 18.61 24.41
C SER A 342 -14.37 18.67 25.72
N LYS A 343 -13.76 18.45 26.89
CA LYS A 343 -14.36 18.64 28.22
C LYS A 343 -14.89 20.07 28.45
N TYR A 344 -14.22 21.09 27.90
CA TYR A 344 -14.54 22.50 28.16
C TYR A 344 -15.55 23.09 27.18
N SER A 345 -15.63 22.55 25.96
CA SER A 345 -16.61 23.01 24.96
C SER A 345 -18.03 22.52 25.28
N SER A 346 -18.18 21.32 25.86
CA SER A 346 -19.51 20.80 26.25
C SER A 346 -20.14 21.57 27.42
N ASN A 347 -19.34 22.21 28.28
CA ASN A 347 -19.83 23.00 29.43
C ASN A 347 -20.29 24.42 29.07
N ARG A 348 -20.11 24.89 27.82
CA ARG A 348 -20.59 26.21 27.38
C ARG A 348 -21.99 26.20 26.77
N ASN A 349 -22.55 25.02 26.51
CA ASN A 349 -23.86 24.86 25.87
C ASN A 349 -24.96 24.42 26.85
N TYR A 350 -24.72 24.54 28.15
CA TYR A 350 -25.70 24.29 29.21
C TYR A 350 -25.85 25.52 30.08
#